data_AF-A0A2N5AIC7-F1
#
_entry.id   AF-A0A2N5AIC7-F1
#
_cell.length_a   1.000
_cell.length_b   1.000
_cell.length_c   1.000
_cell.angle_alpha   90.00
_cell.angle_beta   90.00
_cell.angle_gamma   90.00
#
_symmetry.space_group_name_H-M   'P 1'
#
loop_
_entity.id
_entity.type
_entity.pdbx_description
1 polymer ?
#
loop_
_entity_poly.entity_id
_entity_poly.type
_entity_poly.pdbx_seq_one_letter_code
_entity_poly.pdbx_strand_id
1 'polypeptide(L)'
;IGRTGRAGKKGIAISLVEAHDHLLLGKIGRYVEEPLKARVIDELRPKTRAPSEKLTGKPSKKVLAKRAEKKEKEKEKPRVKKRHRDTKNIGKRRKPSAAGTPSTSTEE
;
A
#
# COMPACT_ATOMS: atom_id res chain seq x y z
N ILE A 1 -19.52 4.04 18.91
CA ILE A 1 -20.66 4.25 19.83
C ILE A 1 -20.92 5.71 20.25
N GLY A 2 -20.03 6.68 20.03
CA GLY A 2 -20.17 8.06 20.54
C GLY A 2 -21.35 8.92 20.07
N ARG A 3 -22.30 8.38 19.28
CA ARG A 3 -23.56 9.07 18.95
C ARG A 3 -24.70 8.67 19.89
N THR A 4 -24.73 7.42 20.34
CA THR A 4 -25.77 6.83 21.19
C THR A 4 -25.50 7.08 22.68
N GLY A 5 -26.51 6.98 23.55
CA GLY A 5 -26.33 6.98 25.00
C GLY A 5 -25.88 8.33 25.61
N ARG A 6 -26.51 9.43 25.19
CA ARG A 6 -26.24 10.77 25.71
C ARG A 6 -27.13 11.10 26.92
N ALA A 7 -26.71 12.09 27.72
CA ALA A 7 -27.47 12.58 28.89
C ALA A 7 -27.83 11.48 29.91
N GLY A 8 -26.88 10.59 30.22
CA GLY A 8 -27.06 9.53 31.23
C GLY A 8 -27.98 8.37 30.83
N LYS A 9 -28.53 8.38 29.61
CA LYS A 9 -29.36 7.27 29.09
C LYS A 9 -28.50 6.19 28.45
N LYS A 10 -28.95 4.94 28.50
CA LYS A 10 -28.31 3.81 27.79
C LYS A 10 -28.57 3.91 26.29
N GLY A 11 -27.57 3.55 25.49
CA GLY A 11 -27.67 3.48 24.04
C GLY A 11 -27.30 2.09 23.54
N ILE A 12 -27.84 1.69 22.38
CA ILE A 12 -27.54 0.42 21.74
C ILE A 12 -26.89 0.70 20.39
N ALA A 13 -25.79 0.01 20.09
CA ALA A 13 -25.16 0.02 18.79
C ALA A 13 -25.02 -1.43 18.30
N ILE A 14 -25.49 -1.70 17.08
CA ILE A 14 -25.43 -3.01 16.45
C ILE A 14 -24.56 -2.88 15.20
N SER A 15 -23.59 -3.77 15.06
CA SER A 15 -22.76 -3.87 13.85
C SER A 15 -23.25 -5.02 12.99
N LEU A 16 -23.66 -4.71 11.76
CA LEU A 16 -23.90 -5.71 10.73
C LEU A 16 -22.57 -5.94 10.01
N VAL A 17 -22.07 -7.17 10.04
CA VAL A 17 -20.72 -7.48 9.59
C VAL A 17 -20.78 -8.56 8.53
N GLU A 18 -20.20 -8.29 7.37
CA GLU A 18 -20.03 -9.27 6.32
C GLU A 18 -18.67 -9.99 6.45
N ALA A 19 -18.47 -11.08 5.70
CA ALA A 19 -17.28 -11.92 5.81
C ALA A 19 -15.96 -11.16 5.57
N HIS A 20 -15.97 -10.13 4.73
CA HIS A 20 -14.79 -9.33 4.40
C HIS A 20 -14.34 -8.42 5.56
N ASP A 21 -15.27 -7.97 6.40
CA ASP A 21 -15.02 -7.06 7.52
C ASP A 21 -14.65 -7.78 8.82
N HIS A 22 -14.65 -9.10 8.82
CA HIS A 22 -14.37 -9.90 10.02
C HIS A 22 -13.00 -9.56 10.66
N LEU A 23 -12.01 -9.21 9.82
CA LEU A 23 -10.70 -8.74 10.29
C LEU A 23 -10.75 -7.38 10.99
N LEU A 24 -11.60 -6.48 10.50
CA LEU A 24 -11.79 -5.15 11.08
C LEU A 24 -12.52 -5.26 12.41
N LEU A 25 -13.54 -6.13 12.50
CA LEU A 25 -14.25 -6.40 13.74
C LEU A 25 -13.29 -6.82 14.86
N GLY A 26 -12.36 -7.74 14.57
CA GLY A 26 -11.35 -8.16 15.55
C GLY A 26 -10.32 -7.08 15.91
N LYS A 27 -10.06 -6.10 15.03
CA LYS A 27 -9.23 -4.93 15.37
C LYS A 27 -9.98 -3.93 16.24
N ILE A 28 -11.26 -3.69 15.93
CA ILE A 28 -12.14 -2.79 16.70
C ILE A 28 -12.33 -3.34 18.12
N GLY A 29 -12.64 -4.64 18.27
CA GLY A 29 -12.81 -5.26 19.59
C GLY A 29 -11.55 -5.14 20.45
N ARG A 30 -10.36 -5.32 19.87
CA ARG A 30 -9.08 -5.11 20.57
C ARG A 30 -8.86 -3.65 20.97
N TYR A 31 -9.28 -2.70 20.15
CA TYR A 31 -9.13 -1.27 20.43
C TYR A 31 -10.10 -0.78 21.53
N VAL A 32 -11.33 -1.30 21.52
CA VAL A 32 -12.36 -0.94 22.51
C VAL A 32 -12.18 -1.71 23.83
N GLU A 33 -11.35 -2.76 23.83
CA GLU A 33 -11.08 -3.64 24.99
C GLU A 33 -12.33 -4.36 25.53
N GLU A 34 -13.44 -4.30 24.78
CA GLU A 34 -14.71 -4.94 25.12
C GLU A 34 -15.06 -6.05 24.11
N PRO A 35 -15.44 -7.25 24.57
CA PRO A 35 -15.87 -8.33 23.67
C PRO A 35 -17.25 -8.00 23.07
N LEU A 36 -17.29 -7.85 21.74
CA LEU A 36 -18.54 -7.66 20.98
C LEU A 36 -19.30 -8.99 20.87
N LYS A 37 -20.42 -9.11 21.58
CA LYS A 37 -21.27 -10.31 21.59
C LYS A 37 -21.99 -10.48 20.25
N ALA A 38 -21.70 -11.55 19.53
CA ALA A 38 -22.43 -11.93 18.32
C ALA A 38 -23.85 -12.38 18.67
N ARG A 39 -24.84 -11.93 17.90
CA ARG A 39 -26.24 -12.37 18.01
C ARG A 39 -26.72 -12.86 16.65
N VAL A 40 -27.57 -13.89 16.68
CA VAL A 40 -28.23 -14.45 15.50
C VAL A 40 -29.73 -14.23 15.67
N ILE A 41 -30.37 -13.70 14.64
CA ILE A 41 -31.82 -13.57 14.56
C ILE A 41 -32.35 -14.84 13.91
N ASP A 42 -33.35 -15.48 14.51
CA ASP A 42 -33.81 -16.81 14.12
C ASP A 42 -34.34 -16.84 12.67
N GLU A 43 -35.12 -15.83 12.30
CA GLU A 43 -35.66 -15.67 10.95
C GLU A 43 -34.58 -15.39 9.88
N LEU A 44 -33.43 -14.83 10.29
CA LEU A 44 -32.35 -14.38 9.39
C LEU A 44 -31.03 -15.06 9.73
N ARG A 45 -31.05 -16.39 9.80
CA ARG A 45 -29.85 -17.17 10.11
C ARG A 45 -28.86 -17.17 8.94
N PRO A 46 -27.56 -16.92 9.20
CA PRO A 46 -26.53 -17.05 8.17
C PRO A 46 -26.46 -18.47 7.61
N LYS A 47 -26.50 -18.61 6.28
CA LYS A 47 -26.41 -19.91 5.59
C LYS A 47 -24.97 -20.43 5.50
N THR A 48 -23.99 -19.53 5.53
CA THR A 48 -22.57 -19.83 5.39
C THR A 48 -21.85 -19.82 6.74
N ARG A 49 -20.79 -20.62 6.86
CA ARG A 49 -19.97 -20.69 8.07
C ARG A 49 -19.29 -19.34 8.35
N ALA A 50 -19.13 -19.03 9.65
CA ALA A 50 -18.38 -17.86 10.08
C ALA A 50 -16.92 -17.90 9.57
N PRO A 51 -16.33 -16.74 9.21
CA PRO A 51 -14.93 -16.66 8.83
C PRO A 51 -14.00 -17.14 9.97
N SER A 52 -12.83 -17.65 9.60
CA SER A 52 -11.84 -18.12 10.56
C SER A 52 -11.17 -16.95 11.30
N GLU A 53 -11.14 -16.99 12.64
CA GLU A 53 -10.42 -16.02 13.49
C GLU A 53 -8.91 -15.97 13.21
N LYS A 54 -8.33 -17.07 12.72
CA LYS A 54 -6.91 -17.15 12.33
C LYS A 54 -6.58 -16.44 11.02
N LEU A 55 -7.57 -15.86 10.34
CA LEU A 55 -7.32 -15.06 9.16
C LEU A 55 -6.53 -13.82 9.62
N THR A 56 -5.27 -13.73 9.26
CA THR A 56 -4.39 -12.64 9.72
C THR A 56 -4.23 -11.54 8.67
N GLY A 57 -4.96 -11.62 7.55
CA GLY A 57 -4.81 -10.74 6.40
C GLY A 57 -3.40 -10.77 5.78
N LYS A 58 -2.54 -11.70 6.22
CA LYS A 58 -1.17 -11.81 5.73
C LYS A 58 -1.21 -12.37 4.31
N PRO A 59 -0.49 -11.76 3.35
CA PRO A 59 -0.36 -12.32 2.02
C PRO A 59 0.29 -13.70 2.10
N SER A 60 -0.07 -14.58 1.16
CA SER A 60 0.46 -15.95 1.14
C SER A 60 1.99 -15.97 1.06
N LYS A 61 2.62 -17.05 1.56
CA LYS A 61 4.09 -17.22 1.52
C LYS A 61 4.65 -17.03 0.10
N LYS A 62 3.92 -17.47 -0.94
CA LYS A 62 4.29 -17.30 -2.35
C LYS A 62 4.31 -15.82 -2.78
N VAL A 63 3.34 -15.02 -2.32
CA VAL A 63 3.27 -13.59 -2.63
C VAL A 63 4.39 -12.82 -1.91
N LEU A 64 4.73 -13.23 -0.69
CA LEU A 64 5.85 -12.65 0.05
C LEU A 64 7.20 -12.92 -0.63
N ALA A 65 7.43 -14.16 -1.08
CA ALA A 65 8.64 -14.53 -1.84
C ALA A 65 8.77 -13.72 -3.14
N LYS A 66 7.69 -13.62 -3.94
CA LYS A 66 7.69 -12.79 -5.17
C LYS A 66 7.98 -11.32 -4.89
N ARG A 67 7.49 -10.77 -3.77
CA ARG A 67 7.77 -9.38 -3.38
C ARG A 67 9.22 -9.20 -2.94
N ALA A 68 9.83 -10.19 -2.29
CA ALA A 68 11.23 -10.18 -1.91
C ALA A 68 12.15 -10.21 -3.14
N GLU A 69 11.92 -11.15 -4.07
CA GLU A 69 12.67 -11.23 -5.34
C GLU A 69 12.58 -9.94 -6.15
N LYS A 70 11.39 -9.31 -6.22
CA LYS A 70 11.21 -8.04 -6.93
C LYS A 70 12.00 -6.91 -6.26
N LYS A 71 12.08 -6.90 -4.92
CA LYS A 71 12.89 -5.94 -4.16
C LYS A 71 14.39 -6.14 -4.37
N GLU A 72 14.86 -7.37 -4.48
CA GLU A 72 16.27 -7.68 -4.77
C GLU A 72 16.65 -7.28 -6.20
N LYS A 73 15.82 -7.62 -7.18
CA LYS A 73 16.00 -7.18 -8.58
C LYS A 73 15.97 -5.66 -8.77
N GLU A 74 15.25 -4.93 -7.91
CA GLU A 74 15.25 -3.45 -7.93
C GLU A 74 16.49 -2.86 -7.25
N LYS A 75 17.11 -3.57 -6.31
CA LYS A 75 18.37 -3.17 -5.66
C LYS A 75 19.60 -3.48 -6.50
N GLU A 76 19.60 -4.59 -7.24
CA GLU A 76 20.68 -4.94 -8.18
C GLU A 76 20.81 -3.95 -9.33
N LYS A 77 19.70 -3.32 -9.74
CA LYS A 77 19.74 -2.22 -10.70
C LYS A 77 20.17 -0.96 -9.97
N PRO A 78 21.35 -0.39 -10.23
CA PRO A 78 21.75 0.85 -9.59
C PRO A 78 20.69 1.91 -9.91
N ARG A 79 20.06 2.47 -8.87
CA ARG A 79 19.20 3.65 -8.98
C ARG A 79 20.05 4.85 -9.36
N VAL A 80 20.47 4.92 -10.62
CA VAL A 80 21.11 6.09 -11.19
C VAL A 80 20.05 7.17 -11.24
N LYS A 81 20.19 8.21 -10.40
CA LYS A 81 19.32 9.39 -10.41
C LYS A 81 19.50 10.15 -11.73
N LYS A 82 18.81 9.71 -12.78
CA LYS A 82 18.73 10.47 -14.03
C LYS A 82 17.79 11.65 -13.79
N ARG A 83 18.33 12.87 -13.73
CA ARG A 83 17.50 14.08 -13.60
C ARG A 83 16.76 14.27 -14.93
N HIS A 84 15.50 14.64 -14.84
CA HIS A 84 14.64 14.85 -16.01
C HIS A 84 15.15 15.94 -16.97
N ARG A 85 15.99 16.87 -16.48
CA ARG A 85 16.69 17.86 -17.31
C ARG A 85 17.75 17.20 -18.21
N ASP A 86 18.51 16.27 -17.67
CA ASP A 86 19.62 15.60 -18.36
C ASP A 86 19.11 14.64 -19.44
N THR A 87 17.98 13.96 -19.20
CA THR A 87 17.33 13.09 -20.19
C THR A 87 16.73 13.87 -21.36
N LYS A 88 16.22 15.08 -21.12
CA LYS A 88 15.64 15.94 -22.16
C LYS A 88 16.68 16.67 -23.01
N ASN A 89 17.91 16.83 -22.54
CA ASN A 89 19.00 17.48 -23.28
C ASN A 89 19.69 16.58 -24.31
N ILE A 90 19.44 15.26 -24.31
CA ILE A 90 20.06 14.30 -25.24
C ILE A 90 19.64 14.58 -26.71
N GLY A 91 18.39 15.01 -26.94
CA GLY A 91 17.87 15.32 -28.28
C GLY A 91 18.18 16.74 -28.78
N LYS A 92 18.79 17.59 -27.95
CA LYS A 92 19.17 18.98 -28.29
C LYS A 92 20.68 19.14 -28.46
N ARG A 93 21.36 18.12 -28.99
CA ARG A 93 22.78 18.22 -29.39
C ARG A 93 22.90 19.15 -30.60
N ARG A 94 22.96 20.46 -30.37
CA ARG A 94 23.63 21.34 -31.34
C ARG A 94 25.11 20.94 -31.34
N LYS A 95 25.61 20.37 -32.44
CA LYS A 95 27.06 20.35 -32.66
C LYS A 95 27.53 21.82 -32.62
N PRO A 96 28.51 22.21 -31.79
CA PRO A 96 29.10 23.52 -31.94
C PRO A 96 29.81 23.57 -33.30
N SER A 97 29.39 24.49 -34.17
CA SER A 97 30.05 24.80 -35.43
C SER A 97 31.32 25.62 -35.15
N ALA A 98 32.30 25.04 -34.47
CA ALA A 98 33.60 25.66 -34.22
C ALA A 98 34.65 24.62 -33.81
N ALA A 99 34.78 23.53 -34.56
CA ALA A 99 35.93 22.64 -34.51
C ALA A 99 36.41 22.42 -35.94
N GLY A 100 37.02 23.47 -36.48
CA GLY A 100 37.48 23.54 -37.86
C GLY A 100 38.41 24.72 -38.06
N THR A 101 39.46 24.83 -37.24
CA THR A 101 40.65 25.62 -37.53
C THR A 101 41.85 24.91 -36.89
N PRO A 102 42.72 24.23 -37.67
CA PRO A 102 44.04 23.87 -37.19
C PRO A 102 44.86 25.16 -37.08
N SER A 103 45.29 25.52 -35.88
CA SER A 103 46.31 26.54 -35.67
C SER A 103 47.64 25.98 -36.17
N THR A 104 48.07 26.40 -37.36
CA THR A 104 49.44 26.26 -37.83
C THR A 104 50.34 27.12 -36.94
N SER A 105 51.24 26.46 -36.21
CA SER A 105 52.42 27.07 -35.61
C SER A 105 53.42 27.38 -36.73
N THR A 106 53.69 28.67 -36.96
CA THR A 106 54.80 29.12 -37.81
C THR A 106 55.99 29.42 -36.90
N GLU A 107 57.10 28.72 -37.13
CA GLU A 107 58.44 29.06 -36.66
C GLU A 107 58.91 30.34 -37.39
N GLU A 108 59.34 31.34 -36.63
CA GLU A 108 60.57 32.14 -36.79
C GLU A 108 60.69 33.14 -35.63
#